data_AF-A0A2L0HWF9-F1
#
_entry.id   AF-A0A2L0HWF9-F1
#
_cell.length_a   1.000
_cell.length_b   1.000
_cell.length_c   1.000
_cell.angle_alpha   90.00
_cell.angle_beta   90.00
_cell.angle_gamma   90.00
#
_symmetry.space_group_name_H-M   'P 1'
#
loop_
_entity.id
_entity.type
_entity.pdbx_description
1 polymer ?
#
loop_
_entity_poly.entity_id
_entity_poly.type
_entity_poly.pdbx_seq_one_letter_code
_entity_poly.pdbx_strand_id
1 'polypeptide(L)'
;MGRPQIYLKDWCLEDSLLKAEFLKKESENPRGLVVITSHQGYIPNINIYPHFQSGNFDRGRLNNGLSIQVTPSCYEKLKAKFRTFKKNDNDKNKVKKQYHFEKELSARIQYLKNENGWAKEEIVIEHVINAYTNSMAYNKSKAKVDTKIIKLQILNEEINKNLLEIQQLKTEVFELKQKLLKESSAKEHYENLCKEHGIDGENFQLTETSPS
;
A
#
# COMPACT_ATOMS: atom_id res chain seq x y z
N MET A 1 -8.74 -33.79 33.41
CA MET A 1 -7.31 -33.84 33.04
C MET A 1 -6.65 -32.56 33.52
N GLY A 2 -5.89 -32.61 34.61
CA GLY A 2 -5.17 -31.43 35.12
C GLY A 2 -4.01 -31.06 34.18
N ARG A 3 -3.68 -29.76 34.10
CA ARG A 3 -2.52 -29.30 33.32
C ARG A 3 -1.24 -29.89 33.93
N PRO A 4 -0.26 -30.36 33.12
CA PRO A 4 1.00 -30.86 33.65
C PRO A 4 1.68 -29.82 34.54
N GLN A 5 2.18 -30.24 35.69
CA GLN A 5 2.91 -29.37 36.60
C GLN A 5 4.29 -29.07 35.99
N ILE A 6 4.48 -27.84 35.52
CA ILE A 6 5.77 -27.37 35.01
C ILE A 6 6.62 -26.98 36.21
N TYR A 7 7.76 -27.65 36.41
CA TYR A 7 8.72 -27.32 37.47
C TYR A 7 9.44 -26.01 37.18
N LEU A 8 9.93 -25.32 38.22
CA LEU A 8 10.62 -24.03 38.08
C LEU A 8 11.80 -24.09 37.10
N LYS A 9 12.58 -25.18 37.14
CA LYS A 9 13.71 -25.42 36.24
C LYS A 9 13.29 -25.39 34.76
N ASP A 10 12.17 -26.02 34.42
CA ASP A 10 11.69 -26.15 33.05
C ASP A 10 10.99 -24.86 32.62
N TRP A 11 10.28 -24.22 33.56
CA TRP A 11 9.68 -22.92 33.33
C TRP A 11 10.71 -21.83 33.03
N CYS A 12 11.91 -21.88 33.60
CA CYS A 12 12.96 -20.91 33.26
C CYS A 12 13.47 -21.02 31.82
N LEU A 13 13.30 -22.17 31.16
CA LEU A 13 13.81 -22.42 29.81
C LEU A 13 12.87 -21.89 28.70
N GLU A 14 11.56 -22.00 28.90
CA GLU A 14 10.58 -21.46 27.96
C GLU A 14 10.49 -19.93 28.04
N ASP A 15 10.27 -19.21 26.94
CA ASP A 15 10.15 -17.74 26.92
C ASP A 15 11.25 -17.02 27.73
N SER A 16 12.46 -17.59 27.77
CA SER A 16 13.49 -17.30 28.78
C SER A 16 13.93 -15.84 28.83
N LEU A 17 14.04 -15.17 27.67
CA LEU A 17 14.36 -13.75 27.58
C LEU A 17 13.25 -12.89 28.22
N LEU A 18 11.99 -13.18 27.91
CA LEU A 18 10.84 -12.46 28.44
C LEU A 18 10.67 -12.70 29.95
N LYS A 19 10.97 -13.91 30.42
CA LYS A 19 10.98 -14.24 31.85
C LYS A 19 12.11 -13.54 32.59
N ALA A 20 13.29 -13.40 31.99
CA ALA A 20 14.39 -12.63 32.57
C ALA A 20 14.02 -11.14 32.71
N GLU A 21 13.40 -10.56 31.68
CA GLU A 21 12.91 -9.17 31.74
C GLU A 21 11.81 -9.00 32.80
N PHE A 22 10.86 -9.93 32.85
CA PHE A 22 9.79 -9.96 33.86
C PHE A 22 10.36 -9.98 35.28
N LEU A 23 11.31 -10.88 35.56
CA LEU A 23 11.92 -11.03 36.89
C LEU A 23 12.75 -9.81 37.27
N LYS A 24 13.45 -9.19 36.30
CA LYS A 24 14.12 -7.90 36.51
C LYS A 24 13.12 -6.83 36.96
N LYS A 25 12.02 -6.63 36.24
CA LYS A 25 10.97 -5.66 36.62
C LYS A 25 10.31 -5.98 37.96
N GLU A 26 10.05 -7.26 38.25
CA GLU A 26 9.54 -7.65 39.56
C GLU A 26 10.56 -7.35 40.67
N SER A 27 11.86 -7.53 40.43
CA SER A 27 12.90 -7.22 41.43
C SER A 27 13.12 -5.74 41.69
N GLU A 28 12.88 -4.89 40.70
CA GLU A 28 12.95 -3.43 40.81
C GLU A 28 11.71 -2.84 41.50
N ASN A 29 10.62 -3.60 41.57
CA ASN A 29 9.40 -3.20 42.26
C ASN A 29 9.53 -3.44 43.77
N PRO A 30 9.41 -2.41 44.64
CA PRO A 30 9.49 -2.57 46.09
C PRO A 30 8.48 -3.57 46.68
N ARG A 31 7.35 -3.80 46.01
CA ARG A 31 6.30 -4.79 46.37
C ARG A 31 6.34 -6.06 45.50
N GLY A 32 7.39 -6.22 44.70
CA GLY A 32 7.62 -7.38 43.85
C GLY A 32 7.79 -8.67 44.64
N LEU A 33 7.51 -9.80 44.00
CA LEU A 33 7.58 -11.12 44.64
C LEU A 33 9.01 -11.60 44.90
N VAL A 34 9.97 -11.06 44.14
CA VAL A 34 11.39 -11.40 44.24
C VAL A 34 12.22 -10.14 44.38
N VAL A 35 13.43 -10.28 44.91
CA VAL A 35 14.47 -9.25 44.93
C VAL A 35 15.75 -9.84 44.34
N ILE A 36 16.59 -8.99 43.77
CA ILE A 36 17.91 -9.37 43.28
C ILE A 36 18.92 -9.20 44.42
N THR A 37 19.68 -10.24 44.74
CA THR A 37 20.83 -10.09 45.63
C THR A 37 22.03 -9.59 44.82
N SER A 38 22.87 -8.77 45.43
CA SER A 38 24.03 -8.12 44.80
C SER A 38 24.91 -9.09 44.01
N HIS A 39 24.96 -10.36 44.40
CA HIS A 39 25.57 -11.43 43.61
C HIS A 39 24.69 -12.69 43.60
N GLN A 40 24.35 -13.17 42.40
CA GLN A 40 23.97 -14.55 42.02
C GLN A 40 22.49 -14.92 41.77
N GLY A 41 21.49 -14.06 42.00
CA GLY A 41 20.14 -14.40 41.54
C GLY A 41 18.95 -13.70 42.18
N TYR A 42 17.77 -14.20 41.84
CA TYR A 42 16.49 -13.77 42.38
C TYR A 42 16.09 -14.66 43.56
N ILE A 43 15.78 -14.03 44.69
CA ILE A 43 15.23 -14.69 45.88
C ILE A 43 13.86 -14.10 46.22
N PRO A 44 13.02 -14.74 47.05
CA PRO A 44 11.74 -14.16 47.40
C PRO A 44 11.93 -12.86 48.18
N ASN A 45 11.02 -11.90 47.96
CA ASN A 45 10.98 -10.67 48.73
C ASN A 45 10.37 -10.94 50.12
N ILE A 46 11.20 -11.50 50.99
CA ILE A 46 10.80 -11.98 52.32
C ILE A 46 10.32 -10.82 53.21
N ASN A 47 10.83 -9.60 53.01
CA ASN A 47 10.43 -8.42 53.79
C ASN A 47 8.96 -8.06 53.56
N ILE A 48 8.43 -8.33 52.36
CA ILE A 48 7.02 -8.07 52.02
C ILE A 48 6.17 -9.34 52.20
N TYR A 49 6.76 -10.51 52.01
CA TYR A 49 6.06 -11.79 52.07
C TYR A 49 6.78 -12.78 53.02
N PRO A 50 6.63 -12.60 54.36
CA PRO A 50 7.36 -13.41 55.34
C PRO A 50 7.03 -14.91 55.28
N HIS A 51 5.82 -15.25 54.85
CA HIS A 51 5.38 -16.64 54.64
C HIS A 51 6.17 -17.39 53.55
N PHE A 52 6.99 -16.69 52.75
CA PHE A 52 7.93 -17.33 51.83
C PHE A 52 9.21 -17.83 52.51
N GLN A 53 9.41 -17.60 53.81
CA GLN A 53 10.56 -18.13 54.56
C GLN A 53 10.44 -19.64 54.86
N SER A 54 9.22 -20.18 54.97
CA SER A 54 9.01 -21.58 55.35
C SER A 54 8.90 -22.49 54.12
N GLY A 55 9.82 -23.44 54.00
CA GLY A 55 9.69 -24.58 53.09
C GLY A 55 10.94 -24.88 52.25
N ASN A 56 10.82 -25.90 51.41
CA ASN A 56 11.82 -26.25 50.42
C ASN A 56 11.81 -25.22 49.30
N PHE A 57 12.99 -24.75 48.90
CA PHE A 57 13.14 -23.84 47.77
C PHE A 57 13.41 -24.63 46.50
N ASP A 58 12.65 -24.31 45.46
CA ASP A 58 12.97 -24.72 44.11
C ASP A 58 14.02 -23.77 43.53
N ARG A 59 14.90 -24.31 42.67
CA ARG A 59 15.92 -23.53 41.99
C ARG A 59 15.80 -23.69 40.47
N GLY A 60 15.97 -22.60 39.76
CA GLY A 60 16.02 -22.54 38.30
C GLY A 60 17.17 -21.66 37.84
N ARG A 61 17.55 -21.80 36.57
CA ARG A 61 18.57 -20.95 35.93
C ARG A 61 17.97 -20.31 34.69
N LEU A 62 18.09 -19.00 34.60
CA LEU A 62 17.64 -18.22 33.45
C LEU A 62 18.71 -18.19 32.36
N ASN A 63 18.31 -17.89 31.13
CA ASN A 63 19.23 -17.80 29.99
C ASN A 63 20.28 -16.69 30.13
N ASN A 64 20.03 -15.67 30.95
CA ASN A 64 21.00 -14.62 31.26
C ASN A 64 22.05 -15.05 32.32
N GLY A 65 22.06 -16.32 32.70
CA GLY A 65 23.01 -16.89 33.65
C GLY A 65 22.62 -16.72 35.12
N LEU A 66 21.64 -15.86 35.44
CA LEU A 66 21.15 -15.65 36.80
C LEU A 66 20.35 -16.84 37.30
N SER A 67 20.49 -17.17 38.58
CA SER A 67 19.65 -18.16 39.23
C SER A 67 18.38 -17.53 39.79
N ILE A 68 17.33 -18.34 39.96
CA ILE A 68 16.16 -18.00 40.76
C ILE A 68 15.97 -19.11 41.79
N GLN A 69 15.79 -18.72 43.05
CA GLN A 69 15.50 -19.64 44.14
C GLN A 69 14.25 -19.16 44.87
N VAL A 70 13.15 -19.90 44.79
CA VAL A 70 11.86 -19.49 45.37
C VAL A 70 11.10 -20.66 45.95
N THR A 71 10.23 -20.41 46.93
CA THR A 71 9.31 -21.43 47.44
C THR A 71 8.22 -21.74 46.41
N PRO A 72 7.58 -22.93 46.46
CA PRO A 72 6.49 -23.30 45.57
C PRO A 72 5.34 -22.28 45.55
N SER A 73 5.00 -21.72 46.71
CA SER A 73 3.94 -20.70 46.83
C SER A 73 4.31 -19.38 46.15
N CYS A 74 5.59 -18.97 46.20
CA CYS A 74 6.10 -17.83 45.45
C CYS A 74 6.10 -18.11 43.94
N TYR A 75 6.52 -19.32 43.54
CA TYR A 75 6.54 -19.73 42.13
C TYR A 75 5.14 -19.71 41.47
N GLU A 76 4.09 -20.21 42.15
CA GLU A 76 2.74 -20.14 41.60
C GLU A 76 2.26 -18.69 41.37
N LYS A 77 2.58 -17.78 42.29
CA LYS A 77 2.26 -16.36 42.13
C LYS A 77 3.07 -15.72 41.00
N LEU A 78 4.35 -16.07 40.85
CA LEU A 78 5.19 -15.62 39.74
C LEU A 78 4.64 -16.07 38.39
N LYS A 79 4.20 -17.33 38.27
CA LYS A 79 3.54 -17.84 37.05
C LYS A 79 2.30 -17.04 36.70
N ALA A 80 1.45 -16.75 37.70
CA ALA A 80 0.24 -15.96 37.48
C ALA A 80 0.57 -14.54 36.98
N LYS A 81 1.50 -13.85 37.64
CA LYS A 81 1.95 -12.51 37.22
C LYS A 81 2.61 -12.51 35.84
N PHE A 82 3.43 -13.52 35.54
CA PHE A 82 4.09 -13.63 34.23
C PHE A 82 3.07 -13.77 33.08
N ARG A 83 1.96 -14.50 33.27
CA ARG A 83 0.90 -14.59 32.25
C ARG A 83 0.33 -13.22 31.91
N THR A 84 0.09 -12.39 32.93
CA THR A 84 -0.38 -11.00 32.74
C THR A 84 0.68 -10.15 32.06
N PHE A 85 1.95 -10.26 32.48
CA PHE A 85 3.06 -9.57 31.86
C PHE A 85 3.21 -9.90 30.37
N LYS A 86 3.23 -11.20 30.03
CA LYS A 86 3.31 -11.70 28.65
C LYS A 86 2.14 -11.21 27.79
N LYS A 87 0.93 -11.18 28.36
CA LYS A 87 -0.24 -10.63 27.67
C LYS A 87 -0.07 -9.15 27.37
N ASN A 88 0.39 -8.36 28.34
CA ASN A 88 0.59 -6.93 28.17
C ASN A 88 1.71 -6.61 27.16
N ASP A 89 2.79 -7.39 27.15
CA ASP A 89 3.88 -7.23 26.17
C ASP A 89 3.39 -7.52 24.75
N ASN A 90 2.64 -8.62 24.55
CA ASN A 90 2.00 -8.96 23.29
C ASN A 90 0.97 -7.93 22.80
N ASP A 91 0.40 -7.13 23.70
CA ASP A 91 -0.62 -6.12 23.41
C ASP A 91 -0.04 -4.70 23.37
N LYS A 92 1.26 -4.50 23.68
CA LYS A 92 1.90 -3.17 23.83
C LYS A 92 1.80 -2.29 22.57
N ASN A 93 1.81 -2.90 21.39
CA ASN A 93 1.70 -2.19 20.11
C ASN A 93 0.28 -2.20 19.53
N LYS A 94 -0.70 -2.78 20.23
CA LYS A 94 -2.08 -2.84 19.77
C LYS A 94 -2.85 -1.66 20.35
N VAL A 95 -3.36 -0.80 19.47
CA VAL A 95 -4.33 0.22 19.89
C VAL A 95 -5.65 -0.51 20.18
N LYS A 96 -6.05 -0.59 21.45
CA LYS A 96 -7.40 -1.02 21.83
C LYS A 96 -8.39 0.01 21.30
N LYS A 97 -8.96 -0.23 20.13
CA LYS A 97 -10.09 0.54 19.60
C LYS A 97 -11.35 -0.23 19.94
N GLN A 98 -12.20 0.34 20.80
CA GLN A 98 -13.54 -0.19 21.04
C GLN A 98 -14.44 0.37 19.95
N TYR A 99 -14.88 -0.50 19.03
CA TYR A 99 -15.88 -0.17 18.05
C TYR A 99 -17.23 -0.66 18.55
N HIS A 100 -18.25 0.19 18.46
CA HIS A 100 -19.62 -0.24 18.63
C HIS A 100 -20.24 -0.38 17.24
N PHE A 101 -20.59 -1.61 16.89
CA PHE A 101 -21.32 -1.90 15.67
C PHE A 101 -22.78 -2.16 16.01
N GLU A 102 -23.67 -1.82 15.08
CA GLU A 102 -25.07 -2.22 15.19
C GLU A 102 -25.20 -3.74 15.22
N LYS A 103 -26.25 -4.24 15.88
CA LYS A 103 -26.46 -5.67 16.13
C LYS A 103 -26.40 -6.50 14.84
N GLU A 104 -26.99 -6.00 13.76
CA GLU A 104 -27.01 -6.67 12.46
C GLU A 104 -25.60 -6.76 11.85
N LEU A 105 -24.84 -5.67 11.90
CA LEU A 105 -23.47 -5.62 11.42
C LEU A 105 -22.55 -6.53 12.24
N SER A 106 -22.69 -6.55 13.56
CA SER A 106 -21.98 -7.50 14.43
C SER A 106 -22.26 -8.95 14.07
N ALA A 107 -23.54 -9.31 13.87
CA ALA A 107 -23.92 -10.66 13.45
C ALA A 107 -23.27 -11.03 12.09
N ARG A 108 -23.20 -10.06 11.18
CA ARG A 108 -22.60 -10.25 9.85
C ARG A 108 -21.09 -10.40 9.90
N ILE A 109 -20.40 -9.60 10.73
CA ILE A 109 -18.97 -9.75 10.99
C ILE A 109 -18.68 -11.14 11.57
N GLN A 110 -19.49 -11.58 12.54
CA GLN A 110 -19.32 -12.88 13.17
C GLN A 110 -19.57 -14.04 12.20
N TYR A 111 -20.59 -13.90 11.33
CA TYR A 111 -20.84 -14.84 10.24
C TYR A 111 -19.62 -14.96 9.31
N LEU A 112 -19.13 -13.84 8.78
CA LEU A 112 -17.97 -13.83 7.87
C LEU A 112 -16.70 -14.38 8.53
N LYS A 113 -16.46 -14.05 9.81
CA LYS A 113 -15.35 -14.61 10.57
C LYS A 113 -15.41 -16.13 10.59
N ASN A 114 -16.59 -16.68 10.94
CA ASN A 114 -16.78 -18.12 11.09
C ASN A 114 -16.70 -18.84 9.74
N GLU A 115 -17.33 -18.28 8.70
CA GLU A 115 -17.34 -18.83 7.35
C GLU A 115 -15.91 -18.94 6.78
N ASN A 116 -15.09 -17.92 7.01
CA ASN A 116 -13.70 -17.88 6.52
C ASN A 116 -12.69 -18.54 7.48
N GLY A 117 -13.15 -19.11 8.60
CA GLY A 117 -12.27 -19.76 9.60
C GLY A 117 -11.29 -18.79 10.29
N TRP A 118 -11.60 -17.49 10.35
CA TRP A 118 -10.70 -16.50 10.91
C TRP A 118 -10.73 -16.49 12.44
N ALA A 119 -9.55 -16.34 13.04
CA ALA A 119 -9.41 -16.39 14.49
C ALA A 119 -10.06 -15.18 15.21
N LYS A 120 -10.25 -14.07 14.51
CA LYS A 120 -10.58 -12.76 15.10
C LYS A 120 -11.47 -11.93 14.18
N GLU A 121 -12.36 -11.14 14.76
CA GLU A 121 -13.27 -10.25 14.01
C GLU A 121 -12.52 -9.09 13.35
N GLU A 122 -11.40 -8.66 13.95
CA GLU A 122 -10.53 -7.64 13.39
C GLU A 122 -9.99 -8.03 12.01
N ILE A 123 -9.83 -9.33 11.72
CA ILE A 123 -9.41 -9.83 10.41
C ILE A 123 -10.49 -9.56 9.36
N VAL A 124 -11.77 -9.71 9.73
CA VAL A 124 -12.90 -9.36 8.85
C VAL A 124 -12.86 -7.88 8.51
N ILE A 125 -12.68 -7.04 9.53
CA ILE A 125 -12.66 -5.58 9.37
C ILE A 125 -11.49 -5.15 8.49
N GLU A 126 -10.29 -5.69 8.73
CA GLU A 126 -9.10 -5.43 7.91
C GLU A 126 -9.31 -5.87 6.46
N HIS A 127 -9.89 -7.05 6.23
CA HIS A 127 -10.18 -7.55 4.90
C HIS A 127 -11.14 -6.62 4.14
N VAL A 128 -12.24 -6.20 4.78
CA VAL A 128 -13.23 -5.29 4.17
C VAL A 128 -12.61 -3.93 3.85
N ILE A 129 -11.81 -3.36 4.75
CA ILE A 129 -11.11 -2.10 4.51
C ILE A 129 -10.17 -2.22 3.32
N ASN A 130 -9.36 -3.29 3.26
CA ASN A 130 -8.42 -3.54 2.16
C ASN A 130 -9.14 -3.74 0.83
N ALA A 131 -10.27 -4.47 0.82
CA ALA A 131 -11.08 -4.64 -0.37
C ALA A 131 -11.64 -3.30 -0.87
N TYR A 132 -12.14 -2.46 0.04
CA TYR A 132 -12.65 -1.13 -0.28
C TYR A 132 -11.56 -0.19 -0.83
N THR A 133 -10.40 -0.11 -0.17
CA THR A 133 -9.30 0.75 -0.60
C THR A 133 -8.74 0.32 -1.96
N ASN A 134 -8.58 -0.98 -2.18
CA ASN A 134 -8.15 -1.54 -3.47
C ASN A 134 -9.16 -1.24 -4.58
N SER A 135 -10.46 -1.42 -4.31
CA SER A 135 -11.53 -1.09 -5.26
C SER A 135 -11.52 0.40 -5.63
N MET A 136 -11.37 1.29 -4.65
CA MET A 136 -11.27 2.73 -4.88
C MET A 136 -10.05 3.11 -5.73
N ALA A 137 -8.90 2.50 -5.46
CA ALA A 137 -7.69 2.72 -6.25
C ALA A 137 -7.84 2.23 -7.70
N TYR A 138 -8.45 1.06 -7.88
CA TYR A 138 -8.77 0.50 -9.19
C TYR A 138 -9.71 1.43 -9.97
N ASN A 139 -10.83 1.85 -9.37
CA ASN A 139 -11.82 2.71 -10.02
C ASN A 139 -11.22 4.06 -10.45
N LYS A 140 -10.38 4.67 -9.61
CA LYS A 140 -9.66 5.91 -9.95
C LYS A 140 -8.71 5.72 -11.13
N SER A 141 -8.05 4.56 -11.20
CA SER A 141 -7.13 4.23 -12.29
C SER A 141 -7.88 3.97 -13.59
N LYS A 142 -8.99 3.23 -13.53
CA LYS A 142 -9.88 2.97 -14.65
C LYS A 142 -10.43 4.27 -15.26
N ALA A 143 -10.95 5.18 -14.44
CA ALA A 143 -11.45 6.47 -14.91
C ALA A 143 -10.38 7.30 -15.64
N LYS A 144 -9.11 7.26 -15.18
CA LYS A 144 -7.99 7.91 -15.86
C LYS A 144 -7.69 7.27 -17.22
N VAL A 145 -7.76 5.95 -17.32
CA VAL A 145 -7.55 5.22 -18.59
C VAL A 145 -8.68 5.54 -19.57
N ASP A 146 -9.94 5.47 -19.14
CA ASP A 146 -11.11 5.77 -19.98
C ASP A 146 -11.02 7.19 -20.54
N THR A 147 -10.63 8.17 -19.72
CA THR A 147 -10.40 9.55 -20.16
C THR A 147 -9.30 9.65 -21.23
N LYS A 148 -8.22 8.87 -21.12
CA LYS A 148 -7.15 8.85 -22.13
C LYS A 148 -7.62 8.20 -23.43
N ILE A 149 -8.43 7.14 -23.36
CA ILE A 149 -9.00 6.48 -24.54
C ILE A 149 -9.85 7.46 -25.34
N ILE A 150 -10.74 8.21 -24.67
CA ILE A 150 -11.57 9.23 -25.33
C ILE A 150 -10.69 10.30 -26.00
N LYS A 151 -9.67 10.81 -25.31
CA LYS A 151 -8.74 11.80 -25.88
C LYS A 151 -8.00 11.27 -27.10
N LEU A 152 -7.59 10.00 -27.09
CA LEU A 152 -6.93 9.35 -28.23
C LEU A 152 -7.88 9.17 -29.41
N GLN A 153 -9.15 8.84 -29.17
CA GLN A 153 -10.16 8.74 -30.22
C GLN A 153 -10.36 10.07 -30.93
N ILE A 154 -10.55 11.17 -30.17
CA ILE A 154 -10.69 12.52 -30.73
C ILE A 154 -9.45 12.90 -31.56
N LEU A 155 -8.25 12.67 -31.03
CA LEU A 155 -7.01 12.96 -31.75
C LEU A 155 -6.88 12.13 -33.04
N ASN A 156 -7.30 10.87 -33.01
CA ASN A 156 -7.28 10.00 -34.19
C ASN A 156 -8.28 10.46 -35.27
N GLU A 157 -9.46 10.95 -34.87
CA GLU A 157 -10.43 11.56 -35.79
C GLU A 157 -9.86 12.83 -36.44
N GLU A 158 -9.21 13.70 -35.66
CA GLU A 158 -8.54 14.91 -36.19
C GLU A 158 -7.40 14.56 -37.17
N ILE A 159 -6.56 13.58 -36.84
CA ILE A 159 -5.49 13.10 -37.74
C ILE A 159 -6.07 12.61 -39.06
N ASN A 160 -7.14 11.81 -39.04
CA ASN A 160 -7.76 11.30 -40.25
C ASN A 160 -8.36 12.41 -41.11
N LYS A 161 -8.98 13.42 -40.50
CA LYS A 161 -9.49 14.60 -41.20
C LYS A 161 -8.36 15.36 -41.90
N ASN A 162 -7.26 15.63 -41.18
CA ASN A 162 -6.11 16.32 -41.73
C ASN A 162 -5.42 15.53 -42.86
N LEU A 163 -5.37 14.19 -42.74
CA LEU A 163 -4.85 13.33 -43.80
C LEU A 163 -5.67 13.43 -45.09
N LEU A 164 -7.00 13.46 -44.97
CA LEU A 164 -7.90 13.63 -46.11
C LEU A 164 -7.68 15.00 -46.78
N GLU A 165 -7.58 16.06 -45.99
CA GLU A 165 -7.32 17.43 -46.49
C GLU A 165 -5.98 17.52 -47.22
N ILE A 166 -4.92 16.92 -46.65
CA ILE A 166 -3.60 16.84 -47.32
C ILE A 166 -3.71 16.11 -48.67
N GLN A 167 -4.50 15.03 -48.75
CA GLN A 167 -4.70 14.32 -50.01
C GLN A 167 -5.42 15.18 -51.04
N GLN A 168 -6.48 15.89 -50.64
CA GLN A 168 -7.21 16.81 -51.51
C GLN A 168 -6.30 17.93 -52.04
N LEU A 169 -5.55 18.58 -51.15
CA LEU A 169 -4.61 19.64 -51.52
C LEU A 169 -3.50 19.14 -52.46
N LYS A 170 -3.01 17.91 -52.27
CA LYS A 170 -2.03 17.30 -53.18
C LYS A 170 -2.59 17.15 -54.60
N THR A 171 -3.84 16.71 -54.72
CA THR A 171 -4.52 16.58 -56.01
C THR A 171 -4.70 17.95 -56.67
N GLU A 172 -5.18 18.95 -55.92
CA GLU A 172 -5.37 20.31 -56.43
C GLU A 172 -4.05 20.94 -56.90
N VAL A 173 -2.98 20.81 -56.11
CA VAL A 173 -1.64 21.28 -56.50
C VAL A 173 -1.15 20.59 -57.77
N PHE A 174 -1.42 19.29 -57.94
CA PHE A 174 -1.05 18.57 -59.16
C PHE A 174 -1.82 19.12 -60.38
N GLU A 175 -3.12 19.33 -60.26
CA GLU A 175 -3.95 19.90 -61.33
C GLU A 175 -3.50 21.31 -61.71
N LEU A 176 -3.24 22.17 -60.72
CA LEU A 176 -2.75 23.53 -60.94
C LEU A 176 -1.39 23.53 -61.65
N LYS A 177 -0.47 22.63 -61.29
CA LYS A 177 0.81 22.47 -61.99
C LYS A 177 0.62 22.08 -63.45
N GLN A 178 -0.32 21.18 -63.76
CA GLN A 178 -0.62 20.79 -65.14
C GLN A 178 -1.20 21.94 -65.95
N LYS A 179 -2.12 22.73 -65.37
CA LYS A 179 -2.67 23.94 -66.01
C LYS A 179 -1.58 24.97 -66.28
N LEU A 180 -0.72 25.23 -65.29
CA LEU A 180 0.39 26.18 -65.42
C LEU A 180 1.37 25.79 -66.53
N LEU A 181 1.65 24.48 -66.68
CA LEU A 181 2.52 23.98 -67.75
C LEU A 181 1.91 24.29 -69.12
N LYS A 182 0.61 24.02 -69.30
CA LYS A 182 -0.10 24.31 -70.56
C LYS A 182 -0.12 25.80 -70.90
N GLU A 183 -0.44 26.64 -69.92
CA GLU A 183 -0.42 28.10 -70.08
C GLU A 183 0.98 28.62 -70.42
N SER A 184 2.01 28.10 -69.75
CA SER A 184 3.41 28.46 -70.04
C SER A 184 3.80 28.10 -71.47
N SER A 185 3.44 26.90 -71.94
CA SER A 185 3.72 26.47 -73.32
C SER A 185 2.93 27.27 -74.36
N ALA A 186 1.66 27.60 -74.07
CA ALA A 186 0.85 28.45 -74.94
C ALA A 186 1.45 29.87 -75.05
N LYS A 187 1.83 30.45 -73.91
CA LYS A 187 2.52 31.74 -73.85
C LYS A 187 3.80 31.73 -74.68
N GLU A 188 4.67 30.73 -74.49
CA GLU A 188 5.91 30.60 -75.26
C GLU A 188 5.66 30.49 -76.77
N HIS A 189 4.65 29.70 -77.17
CA HIS A 189 4.25 29.60 -78.58
C HIS A 189 3.81 30.94 -79.16
N TYR A 190 2.94 31.67 -78.47
CA TYR A 190 2.47 32.98 -78.93
C TYR A 190 3.57 34.04 -78.93
N GLU A 191 4.46 34.04 -77.93
CA GLU A 191 5.63 34.92 -77.90
C GLU A 191 6.56 34.69 -79.11
N ASN A 192 6.78 33.43 -79.50
CA ASN A 192 7.58 33.10 -80.68
C ASN A 192 6.89 33.54 -81.97
N LEU A 193 5.58 33.33 -82.10
CA LEU A 193 4.81 33.75 -83.27
C LEU A 193 4.79 35.29 -83.43
N CYS A 194 4.66 36.04 -82.34
CA CYS A 194 4.76 37.50 -82.37
C CYS A 194 6.14 37.97 -82.88
N LYS A 195 7.22 37.34 -82.40
CA LYS A 195 8.59 37.63 -82.87
C LYS A 195 8.76 37.34 -84.36
N GLU A 196 8.26 36.21 -84.85
CA GLU A 196 8.33 35.84 -86.28
C GLU A 196 7.64 36.86 -87.20
N HIS A 197 6.54 37.46 -86.74
CA HIS A 197 5.78 38.45 -87.49
C HIS A 197 6.22 39.91 -87.24
N GLY A 198 7.30 40.14 -86.47
CA GLY A 198 7.81 41.48 -86.18
C GLY A 198 6.86 42.34 -85.32
N ILE A 199 5.98 41.70 -84.55
CA ILE A 199 5.04 42.38 -83.64
C ILE A 199 5.74 42.60 -82.30
N ASP A 200 5.99 43.85 -81.95
CA ASP A 200 6.63 44.21 -80.68
C ASP A 200 5.62 44.05 -79.54
N GLY A 201 5.84 43.04 -78.69
CA GLY A 201 4.89 42.58 -77.67
C GLY A 201 4.66 43.53 -76.49
N GLU A 202 5.36 44.66 -76.41
CA GLU A 202 5.25 45.63 -75.31
C GLU A 202 3.90 46.39 -75.28
N ASN A 203 3.10 46.32 -76.35
CA ASN A 203 1.84 47.09 -76.48
C ASN A 203 0.55 46.28 -76.24
N PHE A 204 0.61 45.01 -75.81
CA PHE A 204 -0.59 44.28 -75.44
C PHE A 204 -1.08 44.71 -74.04
N GLN A 205 -1.80 45.83 -73.97
CA GLN A 205 -2.64 46.14 -72.81
C GLN A 205 -3.88 45.24 -72.84
N LEU A 206 -4.04 44.41 -71.82
CA LEU A 206 -5.31 43.72 -71.55
C LEU A 206 -6.38 44.77 -71.24
N THR A 207 -7.21 45.12 -72.24
CA THR A 207 -8.46 45.83 -71.95
C THR A 207 -9.46 44.83 -71.39
N GLU A 208 -9.63 44.84 -70.07
CA GLU A 208 -10.75 44.16 -69.42
C GLU A 208 -12.05 44.70 -70.00
N THR A 209 -12.74 43.89 -70.80
CA THR A 209 -14.14 44.15 -71.17
C THR A 209 -15.00 43.39 -70.18
N SER A 210 -15.58 44.11 -69.22
CA SER A 210 -16.60 43.57 -68.34
C SER A 210 -17.85 43.19 -69.15
N PRO A 211 -18.47 42.02 -68.93
CA PRO A 211 -19.73 41.69 -69.59
C PRO A 211 -20.87 42.50 -68.96
N SER A 212 -21.67 43.15 -69.80
CA SER A 212 -22.96 43.77 -69.43
C SER A 212 -24.10 42.77 -69.49
#